data_AF-A0A0D8X636-F1
#
_entry.id   AF-A0A0D8X636-F1
#
_cell.length_a   1.000
_cell.length_b   1.000
_cell.length_c   1.000
_cell.angle_alpha   90.00
_cell.angle_beta   90.00
_cell.angle_gamma   90.00
#
_symmetry.space_group_name_H-M   'P 1'
#
loop_
_entity.id
_entity.type
_entity.pdbx_description
1 polymer ?
#
loop_
_entity_poly.entity_id
_entity_poly.type
_entity_poly.pdbx_seq_one_letter_code
_entity_poly.pdbx_strand_id
1 'polypeptide(L)'
;MFLRFAYLANFLIGRQRFLLFTHDLDIARAAYGSWETDNVNIQIESALQGVGLSIVDNSIGKELLYIGISSSDILWEEEVRKGRFKPFAVKFMQMLEENYQEYLAEPRSDFKQIEQYEVSFENMIMKKKKGKEVKIRRIFEKGIWANYGTSSERTRLHLKINHLQIDNQVSNSLLLCKIHIHQLI
;
A
#
# COMPACT_ATOMS: atom_id res chain seq x y z
N MET A 1 -42.80 -22.99 -23.52
CA MET A 1 -42.30 -21.63 -23.21
C MET A 1 -40.79 -21.70 -23.26
N PHE A 2 -40.15 -21.32 -24.37
CA PHE A 2 -38.70 -21.42 -24.51
C PHE A 2 -38.03 -20.29 -23.72
N LEU A 3 -37.17 -20.62 -22.74
CA LEU A 3 -36.28 -19.63 -22.13
C LEU A 3 -35.38 -19.06 -23.22
N ARG A 4 -35.56 -17.78 -23.55
CA ARG A 4 -34.62 -17.05 -24.42
C ARG A 4 -33.48 -16.54 -23.56
N PHE A 5 -32.32 -17.19 -23.66
CA PHE A 5 -31.09 -16.70 -23.03
C PHE A 5 -30.58 -15.48 -23.79
N ALA A 6 -30.19 -14.43 -23.07
CA ALA A 6 -29.50 -13.27 -23.62
C ALA A 6 -28.11 -13.19 -22.99
N TYR A 7 -27.11 -12.91 -23.80
CA TYR A 7 -25.75 -12.63 -23.39
C TYR A 7 -25.61 -11.13 -23.09
N LEU A 8 -24.81 -10.85 -22.07
CA LEU A 8 -24.49 -9.50 -21.61
C LEU A 8 -23.00 -9.26 -21.81
N ALA A 9 -22.65 -8.19 -22.52
CA ALA A 9 -21.27 -7.71 -22.63
C ALA A 9 -21.19 -6.26 -22.18
N ASN A 10 -20.19 -5.95 -21.35
CA ASN A 10 -19.91 -4.61 -20.85
C ASN A 10 -18.53 -4.18 -21.37
N PHE A 11 -18.48 -3.11 -22.16
CA PHE A 11 -17.25 -2.65 -22.79
C PHE A 11 -17.21 -1.13 -22.93
N LEU A 12 -16.05 -0.59 -23.32
CA LEU A 12 -15.89 0.83 -23.61
C LEU A 12 -15.81 1.08 -25.11
N ILE A 13 -16.35 2.22 -25.53
CA ILE A 13 -16.00 2.87 -26.80
C ILE A 13 -15.50 4.26 -26.44
N GLY A 14 -14.19 4.49 -26.56
CA GLY A 14 -13.52 5.67 -25.98
C GLY A 14 -13.75 5.76 -24.47
N ARG A 15 -14.26 6.90 -23.98
CA ARG A 15 -14.52 7.14 -22.55
C ARG A 15 -15.91 6.69 -22.05
N GLN A 16 -16.80 6.23 -22.94
CA GLN A 16 -18.18 5.89 -22.59
C GLN A 16 -18.35 4.38 -22.40
N ARG A 17 -19.11 4.00 -21.37
CA ARG A 17 -19.41 2.60 -21.04
C ARG A 17 -20.71 2.16 -21.70
N PHE A 18 -20.62 1.08 -22.45
CA PHE A 18 -21.74 0.47 -23.18
C PHE A 18 -22.07 -0.89 -22.60
N LEU A 19 -23.38 -1.16 -22.51
CA LEU A 19 -23.93 -2.44 -22.11
C LEU A 19 -24.68 -3.03 -23.30
N LEU A 20 -24.19 -4.13 -23.85
CA LEU A 20 -24.77 -4.83 -24.98
C LEU A 20 -25.55 -6.05 -24.50
N PHE A 21 -26.81 -6.12 -24.94
CA PHE A 21 -27.67 -7.28 -24.80
C PHE A 21 -27.82 -7.91 -26.19
N THR A 22 -27.40 -9.16 -26.32
CA THR A 22 -27.48 -9.90 -27.59
C THR A 22 -27.84 -11.35 -27.36
N HIS A 23 -28.54 -11.96 -28.31
CA HIS A 23 -28.77 -13.41 -28.31
C HIS A 23 -27.65 -14.19 -29.01
N ASP A 24 -26.70 -13.48 -29.61
CA ASP A 24 -25.56 -14.03 -30.34
C ASP A 24 -24.31 -14.05 -29.46
N LEU A 25 -23.77 -15.26 -29.25
CA LEU A 25 -22.58 -15.48 -28.42
C LEU A 25 -21.31 -14.89 -29.04
N ASP A 26 -21.19 -14.90 -30.36
CA ASP A 26 -19.98 -14.42 -31.04
C ASP A 26 -19.92 -12.90 -31.01
N ILE A 27 -21.07 -12.22 -31.13
CA ILE A 27 -21.17 -10.77 -30.92
C ILE A 27 -20.82 -10.42 -29.46
N ALA A 28 -21.35 -11.16 -28.49
CA ALA A 28 -21.04 -10.93 -27.08
C ALA A 28 -19.54 -11.12 -26.78
N ARG A 29 -18.92 -12.15 -27.35
CA ARG A 29 -17.48 -12.41 -27.23
C ARG A 29 -16.62 -11.33 -27.89
N ALA A 30 -16.98 -10.88 -29.08
CA ALA A 30 -16.27 -9.81 -29.77
C ALA A 30 -16.32 -8.49 -28.97
N ALA A 31 -17.50 -8.14 -28.45
CA ALA A 31 -17.69 -6.97 -27.60
C ALA A 31 -16.97 -7.09 -26.25
N TYR A 32 -16.87 -8.29 -25.68
CA TYR A 32 -16.10 -8.53 -24.47
C TYR A 32 -14.58 -8.47 -24.72
N GLY A 33 -14.09 -9.08 -25.80
CA GLY A 33 -12.67 -9.14 -26.16
C GLY A 33 -12.05 -7.79 -26.53
N SER A 34 -12.86 -6.81 -26.97
CA SER A 34 -12.36 -5.45 -27.19
C SER A 34 -11.90 -4.77 -25.89
N TRP A 35 -12.33 -5.24 -24.71
CA TRP A 35 -11.91 -4.71 -23.41
C TRP A 35 -10.63 -5.35 -22.85
N GLU A 36 -10.32 -6.61 -23.19
CA GLU A 36 -9.09 -7.28 -22.74
C GLU A 36 -7.82 -6.76 -23.42
N THR A 37 -7.96 -5.99 -24.51
CA THR A 37 -6.82 -5.41 -25.25
C THR A 37 -6.47 -4.00 -24.78
N ASP A 38 -6.82 -3.66 -23.54
CA ASP A 38 -6.35 -2.44 -22.86
C ASP A 38 -4.87 -2.68 -22.46
N ASN A 39 -4.00 -2.78 -23.47
CA ASN A 39 -2.56 -2.93 -23.27
C ASN A 39 -2.06 -1.70 -22.51
N VAL A 40 -1.61 -1.89 -21.28
CA VAL A 40 -1.00 -0.81 -20.51
C VAL A 40 0.30 -0.45 -21.20
N ASN A 41 0.34 0.70 -21.85
CA ASN A 41 1.53 1.20 -22.55
C ASN A 41 2.65 1.51 -21.55
N ILE A 42 2.30 2.08 -20.40
CA ILE A 42 3.25 2.50 -19.37
C ILE A 42 2.66 2.20 -18.00
N GLN A 43 3.49 1.59 -17.13
CA GLN A 43 3.21 1.43 -15.72
C GLN A 43 4.43 1.88 -14.91
N ILE A 44 4.20 2.76 -13.93
CA ILE A 44 5.22 3.30 -13.03
C ILE A 44 4.75 3.04 -11.60
N GLU A 45 5.62 2.43 -10.80
CA GLU A 45 5.43 2.28 -9.36
C GLU A 45 6.51 3.07 -8.62
N SER A 46 6.10 3.87 -7.64
CA SER A 46 7.01 4.62 -6.79
C SER A 46 6.62 4.49 -5.32
N ALA A 47 7.64 4.38 -4.45
CA ALA A 47 7.46 4.28 -3.01
C ALA A 47 8.52 5.11 -2.29
N LEU A 48 8.08 6.09 -1.50
CA LEU A 48 8.95 6.99 -0.73
C LEU A 48 8.74 6.74 0.75
N GLN A 49 9.83 6.67 1.50
CA GLN A 49 9.76 6.47 2.96
C GLN A 49 9.16 7.67 3.66
N GLY A 50 9.49 8.88 3.23
CA GLY A 50 8.90 10.12 3.72
C GLY A 50 9.33 11.31 2.87
N VAL A 51 8.60 12.41 3.00
CA VAL A 51 8.86 13.70 2.32
C VAL A 51 8.49 14.82 3.29
N GLY A 52 9.31 15.87 3.37
CA GLY A 52 9.01 17.10 4.10
C GLY A 52 8.94 18.28 3.15
N LEU A 53 7.97 19.18 3.36
CA LEU A 53 7.83 20.43 2.61
C LEU A 53 7.64 21.59 3.58
N SER A 54 8.49 22.60 3.44
CA SER A 54 8.49 23.81 4.27
C SER A 54 8.12 25.02 3.43
N ILE A 55 7.13 25.79 3.87
CA ILE A 55 6.84 27.12 3.33
C ILE A 55 7.52 28.13 4.25
N VAL A 56 8.45 28.90 3.69
CA VAL A 56 9.23 29.90 4.42
C VAL A 56 8.94 31.29 3.89
N ASP A 57 8.87 32.26 4.81
CA ASP A 57 8.93 33.67 4.47
C ASP A 57 10.37 34.14 4.57
N ASN A 58 10.98 34.40 3.40
CA ASN A 58 12.37 34.82 3.28
C ASN A 58 12.61 36.23 3.82
N SER A 59 11.57 37.07 3.94
CA SER A 59 11.73 38.45 4.42
C SER A 59 11.94 38.53 5.94
N ILE A 60 11.29 37.63 6.68
CA ILE A 60 11.38 37.50 8.14
C ILE A 60 12.21 36.29 8.58
N GLY A 61 12.66 35.46 7.63
CA GLY A 61 13.50 34.29 7.89
C GLY A 61 12.80 33.22 8.75
N LYS A 62 11.47 33.09 8.61
CA LYS A 62 10.66 32.18 9.43
C LYS A 62 9.91 31.18 8.58
N GLU A 63 9.82 29.96 9.09
CA GLU A 63 8.91 28.95 8.56
C GLU A 63 7.48 29.32 8.93
N LEU A 64 6.59 29.27 7.94
CA LEU A 64 5.17 29.54 8.11
C LEU A 64 4.37 28.24 8.26
N LEU A 65 4.74 27.22 7.50
CA LEU A 65 4.03 25.94 7.45
C LEU A 65 5.02 24.81 7.17
N TYR A 66 4.87 23.72 7.90
CA TYR A 66 5.54 22.46 7.61
C TYR A 66 4.52 21.38 7.25
N ILE A 67 4.79 20.62 6.20
CA ILE A 67 4.03 19.44 5.80
C ILE A 67 4.98 18.25 5.79
N GLY A 68 4.71 17.25 6.62
CA GLY A 68 5.48 16.02 6.70
C GLY A 68 4.67 14.82 6.27
N ILE A 69 5.22 13.99 5.40
CA ILE A 69 4.73 12.64 5.13
C ILE A 69 5.78 11.64 5.63
N SER A 70 5.35 10.65 6.41
CA SER A 70 6.24 9.62 6.95
C SER A 70 5.68 8.22 6.75
N SER A 71 6.57 7.22 6.76
CA SER A 71 6.20 5.82 6.79
C SER A 71 5.43 5.46 8.06
N SER A 72 4.77 4.29 8.03
CA SER A 72 4.20 3.73 9.25
C SER A 72 5.31 3.38 10.24
N ASP A 73 4.92 3.20 11.49
CA ASP A 73 5.75 2.49 12.46
C ASP A 73 5.98 1.05 12.02
N ILE A 74 7.09 0.47 12.47
CA ILE A 74 7.41 -0.93 12.27
C ILE A 74 6.68 -1.73 13.35
N LEU A 75 5.81 -2.63 12.92
CA LEU A 75 5.06 -3.49 13.81
C LEU A 75 5.47 -4.94 13.58
N TRP A 76 5.89 -5.61 14.65
CA TRP A 76 6.10 -7.05 14.64
C TRP A 76 4.99 -7.73 15.40
N GLU A 77 4.44 -8.80 14.82
CA GLU A 77 3.35 -9.56 15.41
C GLU A 77 3.62 -11.06 15.36
N GLU A 78 3.01 -11.78 16.30
CA GLU A 78 2.96 -13.25 16.30
C GLU A 78 1.56 -13.78 16.08
N GLU A 79 1.49 -14.93 15.43
CA GLU A 79 0.27 -15.70 15.29
C GLU A 79 -0.07 -16.41 16.62
N VAL A 80 -1.11 -15.92 17.30
CA VAL A 80 -1.58 -16.49 18.58
C VAL A 80 -2.59 -17.62 18.33
N ARG A 81 -3.38 -17.50 17.26
CA ARG A 81 -4.30 -18.52 16.73
C ARG A 81 -4.27 -18.44 15.21
N LYS A 82 -4.69 -19.49 14.52
CA LYS A 82 -4.75 -19.53 13.05
C LYS A 82 -5.40 -18.26 12.49
N GLY A 83 -4.62 -17.43 11.79
CA GLY A 83 -5.02 -16.16 11.19
C GLY A 83 -5.14 -14.96 12.14
N ARG A 84 -4.99 -15.14 13.46
CA ARG A 84 -5.05 -14.06 14.45
C ARG A 84 -3.66 -13.72 14.97
N PHE A 85 -3.21 -12.54 14.57
CA PHE A 85 -1.93 -11.97 14.99
C PHE A 85 -2.11 -11.02 16.17
N LYS A 86 -1.07 -10.89 16.99
CA LYS A 86 -0.98 -9.89 18.05
C LYS A 86 0.42 -9.27 18.06
N PRO A 87 0.52 -7.96 18.33
CA PRO A 87 1.81 -7.29 18.42
C PRO A 87 2.63 -7.78 19.61
N PHE A 88 3.94 -7.79 19.44
CA PHE A 88 4.87 -8.04 20.54
C PHE A 88 4.99 -6.81 21.44
N ALA A 89 5.64 -6.99 22.59
CA ALA A 89 6.07 -5.88 23.43
C ALA A 89 7.08 -4.99 22.68
N VAL A 90 6.99 -3.67 22.86
CA VAL A 90 7.82 -2.67 22.14
C VAL A 90 9.30 -3.00 22.16
N LYS A 91 9.85 -3.33 23.34
CA LYS A 91 11.27 -3.70 23.48
C LYS A 91 11.65 -4.91 22.62
N PHE A 92 10.79 -5.92 22.58
CA PHE A 92 11.03 -7.12 21.78
C PHE A 92 10.91 -6.84 20.28
N MET A 93 9.99 -5.96 19.87
CA MET A 93 9.90 -5.51 18.48
C MET A 93 11.16 -4.79 18.01
N GLN A 94 11.75 -3.95 18.86
CA GLN A 94 13.01 -3.25 18.55
C GLN A 94 14.15 -4.26 18.32
N MET A 95 14.31 -5.23 19.21
CA MET A 95 15.33 -6.28 19.03
C MET A 95 15.09 -7.13 17.78
N LEU A 96 13.84 -7.52 17.51
CA LEU A 96 13.50 -8.24 16.28
C LEU A 96 13.87 -7.42 15.04
N GLU A 97 13.58 -6.12 15.06
CA GLU A 97 13.89 -5.25 13.94
C GLU A 97 15.39 -5.07 13.73
N GLU A 98 16.17 -4.84 14.78
CA GLU A 98 17.64 -4.74 14.70
C GLU A 98 18.25 -6.01 14.08
N ASN A 99 17.83 -7.18 14.58
CA ASN A 99 18.29 -8.46 14.06
C ASN A 99 17.80 -8.74 12.63
N TYR A 100 16.61 -8.26 12.27
CA TYR A 100 16.09 -8.36 10.92
C TYR A 100 16.87 -7.47 9.95
N GLN A 101 17.28 -6.26 10.35
CA GLN A 101 18.14 -5.39 9.53
C GLN A 101 19.51 -6.01 9.28
N GLU A 102 20.11 -6.65 10.30
CA GLU A 102 21.33 -7.44 10.12
C GLU A 102 21.13 -8.60 9.12
N TYR A 103 20.01 -9.31 9.22
CA TYR A 103 19.64 -10.37 8.27
C TYR A 103 19.45 -9.83 6.84
N LEU A 104 18.87 -8.63 6.66
CA LEU A 104 18.74 -8.03 5.34
C LEU A 104 20.10 -7.67 4.70
N ALA A 105 21.10 -7.33 5.53
CA ALA A 105 22.45 -7.08 5.06
C ALA A 105 23.20 -8.37 4.72
N GLU A 106 23.05 -9.41 5.56
CA GLU A 106 23.64 -10.73 5.36
C GLU A 106 22.59 -11.84 5.60
N PRO A 107 21.88 -12.27 4.54
CA PRO A 107 20.86 -13.30 4.68
C PRO A 107 21.46 -14.65 5.11
N ARG A 108 20.88 -15.24 6.16
CA ARG A 108 21.24 -16.57 6.66
C ARG A 108 19.98 -17.42 6.85
N SER A 109 20.09 -18.71 6.57
CA SER A 109 18.95 -19.65 6.62
C SER A 109 18.76 -20.28 8.00
N ASP A 110 19.58 -19.90 8.98
CA ASP A 110 19.57 -20.47 10.31
C ASP A 110 18.58 -19.77 11.26
N PHE A 111 18.34 -20.45 12.38
CA PHE A 111 17.63 -19.87 13.50
C PHE A 111 18.60 -19.03 14.32
N LYS A 112 18.30 -17.75 14.51
CA LYS A 112 19.05 -16.85 15.39
C LYS A 112 18.42 -16.84 16.77
N GLN A 113 19.23 -17.02 17.81
CA GLN A 113 18.75 -16.91 19.18
C GLN A 113 18.54 -15.43 19.55
N ILE A 114 17.32 -15.09 19.97
CA ILE A 114 16.92 -13.75 20.41
C ILE A 114 16.19 -13.90 21.74
N GLU A 115 16.83 -13.45 22.83
CA GLU A 115 16.42 -13.73 24.22
C GLU A 115 16.19 -15.23 24.49
N GLN A 116 14.97 -15.61 24.90
CA GLN A 116 14.52 -16.98 25.18
C GLN A 116 13.93 -17.70 23.95
N TYR A 117 14.01 -17.10 22.76
CA TYR A 117 13.40 -17.60 21.54
C TYR A 117 14.44 -17.83 20.45
N GLU A 118 14.12 -18.70 19.50
CA GLU A 118 14.90 -18.85 18.28
C GLU A 118 14.05 -18.39 17.10
N VAL A 119 14.59 -17.51 16.25
CA VAL A 119 13.86 -16.86 15.17
C VAL A 119 14.53 -17.14 13.83
N SER A 120 13.76 -17.60 12.86
CA SER A 120 14.18 -17.69 11.45
C SER A 120 13.47 -16.56 10.68
N PHE A 121 14.25 -15.58 10.22
CA PHE A 121 13.74 -14.44 9.45
C PHE A 121 13.41 -14.81 8.00
N GLU A 122 14.09 -15.81 7.43
CA GLU A 122 13.78 -16.34 6.11
C GLU A 122 12.39 -16.99 6.08
N ASN A 123 12.11 -17.87 7.05
CA ASN A 123 10.83 -18.58 7.11
C ASN A 123 9.74 -17.79 7.85
N MET A 124 10.09 -16.68 8.50
CA MET A 124 9.21 -15.90 9.37
C MET A 124 8.54 -16.77 10.45
N ILE A 125 9.37 -17.60 11.11
CA ILE A 125 8.97 -18.52 12.18
C ILE A 125 9.79 -18.25 13.43
N MET A 126 9.13 -18.27 14.58
CA MET A 126 9.77 -18.20 15.90
C MET A 126 9.45 -19.46 16.72
N LYS A 127 10.48 -20.07 17.30
CA LYS A 127 10.39 -21.16 18.27
C LYS A 127 10.33 -20.61 19.68
N LYS A 128 9.25 -20.97 20.38
CA LYS A 128 9.02 -20.66 21.79
C LYS A 128 9.53 -21.80 22.70
N LYS A 129 9.52 -21.55 24.01
CA LYS A 129 9.75 -22.56 25.04
C LYS A 129 8.91 -23.82 24.74
N LYS A 130 9.51 -25.00 24.96
CA LYS A 130 8.96 -26.33 24.61
C LYS A 130 8.88 -26.64 23.11
N GLY A 131 9.63 -25.91 22.27
CA GLY A 131 9.73 -26.19 20.83
C GLY A 131 8.47 -25.82 20.03
N LYS A 132 7.55 -25.03 20.60
CA LYS A 132 6.36 -24.59 19.87
C LYS A 132 6.75 -23.53 18.85
N GLU A 133 6.51 -23.82 17.58
CA GLU A 133 6.67 -22.87 16.48
C GLU A 133 5.44 -21.99 16.33
N VAL A 134 5.67 -20.69 16.12
CA VAL A 134 4.65 -19.70 15.77
C VAL A 134 5.11 -18.90 14.56
N LYS A 135 4.17 -18.51 13.70
CA LYS A 135 4.46 -17.56 12.63
C LYS A 135 4.63 -16.16 13.21
N ILE A 136 5.58 -15.43 12.66
CA ILE A 136 5.74 -14.01 12.94
C ILE A 136 5.55 -13.22 11.65
N ARG A 137 5.22 -11.94 11.76
CA ARG A 137 5.17 -11.05 10.60
C ARG A 137 5.66 -9.66 10.95
N ARG A 138 6.35 -9.04 9.99
CA ARG A 138 6.73 -7.64 10.01
C ARG A 138 5.73 -6.86 9.16
N ILE A 139 5.16 -5.80 9.71
CA ILE A 139 4.29 -4.86 9.00
C ILE A 139 5.00 -3.51 8.98
N PHE A 140 5.18 -2.98 7.77
CA PHE A 140 5.78 -1.67 7.54
C PHE A 140 5.31 -1.15 6.18
N GLU A 141 4.82 0.08 6.16
CA GLU A 141 4.23 0.70 4.98
C GLU A 141 4.94 2.03 4.70
N LYS A 142 5.37 2.25 3.45
CA LYS A 142 6.10 3.44 3.02
C LYS A 142 5.22 4.68 3.03
N GLY A 143 5.75 5.84 3.41
CA GLY A 143 4.95 7.05 3.63
C GLY A 143 4.12 7.49 2.43
N ILE A 144 4.67 7.32 1.22
CA ILE A 144 3.96 7.49 -0.03
C ILE A 144 4.14 6.22 -0.86
N TRP A 145 3.04 5.71 -1.39
CA TRP A 145 3.04 4.71 -2.45
C TRP A 145 2.17 5.22 -3.59
N ALA A 146 2.69 5.20 -4.81
CA ALA A 146 1.95 5.59 -5.99
C ALA A 146 2.12 4.56 -7.11
N ASN A 147 1.01 4.22 -7.76
CA ASN A 147 0.97 3.41 -8.96
C ASN A 147 0.29 4.22 -10.07
N TYR A 148 1.05 4.54 -11.10
CA TYR A 148 0.58 5.24 -12.28
C TYR A 148 0.55 4.28 -13.46
N GLY A 149 -0.57 4.24 -14.18
CA GLY A 149 -0.73 3.40 -15.37
C GLY A 149 -1.44 4.16 -16.47
N THR A 150 -0.99 4.02 -17.71
CA THR A 150 -1.67 4.62 -18.86
C THR A 150 -1.75 3.63 -20.02
N SER A 151 -2.92 3.56 -20.65
CA SER A 151 -3.20 2.89 -21.92
C SER A 151 -3.64 3.91 -22.97
N SER A 152 -3.96 3.47 -24.19
CA SER A 152 -4.54 4.36 -25.22
C SER A 152 -5.86 5.00 -24.78
N GLU A 153 -6.63 4.31 -23.93
CA GLU A 153 -7.99 4.72 -23.55
C GLU A 153 -8.09 5.30 -22.13
N ARG A 154 -7.13 5.00 -21.24
CA ARG A 154 -7.26 5.31 -19.81
C ARG A 154 -5.93 5.70 -19.18
N THR A 155 -6.00 6.64 -18.26
CA THR A 155 -4.93 6.94 -17.30
C THR A 155 -5.44 6.67 -15.89
N ARG A 156 -4.62 6.01 -15.07
CA ARG A 156 -4.93 5.60 -13.69
C ARG A 156 -3.81 6.07 -12.78
N LEU A 157 -4.17 6.63 -11.64
CA LEU A 157 -3.24 6.98 -10.56
C LEU A 157 -3.82 6.47 -9.25
N HIS A 158 -3.13 5.52 -8.62
CA HIS A 158 -3.41 5.12 -7.25
C HIS A 158 -2.36 5.77 -6.35
N LEU A 159 -2.80 6.47 -5.32
CA LEU A 159 -1.93 7.12 -4.35
C LEU A 159 -2.36 6.70 -2.94
N LYS A 160 -1.42 6.18 -2.16
CA LYS A 160 -1.58 5.87 -0.73
C LYS A 160 -0.58 6.72 0.06
N ILE A 161 -1.10 7.46 1.02
CA ILE A 161 -0.33 8.25 1.99
C ILE A 161 -0.61 7.67 3.37
N ASN A 162 0.41 7.34 4.14
CA ASN A 162 0.22 6.69 5.45
C ASN A 162 0.05 7.69 6.59
N HIS A 163 1.07 8.51 6.85
CA HIS A 163 1.04 9.49 7.92
C HIS A 163 1.31 10.87 7.33
N LEU A 164 0.37 11.80 7.54
CA LEU A 164 0.43 13.19 7.07
C LEU A 164 0.33 14.13 8.28
N GLN A 165 1.35 14.96 8.45
CA GLN A 165 1.43 15.99 9.46
C GLN A 165 1.45 17.36 8.78
N ILE A 166 0.68 18.30 9.31
CA ILE A 166 0.63 19.69 8.83
C ILE A 166 0.71 20.58 10.06
N ASP A 167 1.82 21.30 10.19
CA ASP A 167 2.07 22.18 11.33
C ASP A 167 2.08 23.64 10.88
N ASN A 168 1.18 24.44 11.45
CA ASN A 168 1.24 25.88 11.35
C ASN A 168 2.26 26.41 12.35
N GLN A 169 3.34 27.02 11.86
CA GLN A 169 4.44 27.52 12.70
C GLN A 169 4.24 28.99 13.12
N VAL A 170 3.13 29.62 12.71
CA VAL A 170 2.82 31.02 13.03
C VAL A 170 1.81 31.09 14.18
N SER A 171 2.16 31.85 15.22
CA SER A 171 1.36 31.97 16.45
C SER A 171 0.04 32.75 16.32
N ASN A 172 -0.26 33.37 15.16
CA ASN A 172 -1.38 34.30 14.99
C ASN A 172 -2.18 34.16 13.67
N SER A 173 -2.15 33.00 13.02
CA SER A 173 -2.95 32.76 11.80
C SER A 173 -3.90 31.57 11.95
N LEU A 174 -5.18 31.79 11.62
CA LEU A 174 -6.13 30.71 11.36
C LEU A 174 -5.78 30.11 10.00
N LEU A 175 -5.03 29.02 10.01
CA LEU A 175 -4.81 28.22 8.81
C LEU A 175 -6.10 27.44 8.52
N LEU A 176 -6.99 28.01 7.71
CA LEU A 176 -8.14 27.31 7.13
C LEU A 176 -7.62 26.31 6.08
N CYS A 177 -7.06 25.20 6.52
CA CYS A 177 -6.65 24.12 5.62
C CYS A 177 -7.90 23.30 5.25
N LYS A 178 -8.57 23.66 4.15
CA LYS A 178 -9.55 22.78 3.51
C LYS A 178 -8.79 21.72 2.70
N ILE A 179 -8.67 20.52 3.23
CA ILE A 179 -8.15 19.36 2.47
C ILE A 179 -9.27 18.86 1.56
N HIS A 180 -9.27 19.32 0.30
CA HIS A 180 -10.13 18.76 -0.74
C HIS A 180 -9.46 17.50 -1.31
N ILE A 181 -9.89 16.33 -0.85
CA ILE A 181 -9.55 15.06 -1.52
C ILE A 181 -10.54 14.88 -2.67
N HIS A 182 -10.15 15.25 -3.89
CA HIS A 182 -10.87 14.82 -5.07
C HIS A 182 -10.49 13.36 -5.36
N GLN A 183 -11.44 12.46 -5.12
CA GLN A 183 -11.34 11.09 -5.61
C GLN A 183 -11.43 11.14 -7.14
N LEU A 184 -10.28 11.07 -7.82
CA LEU A 184 -10.23 10.82 -9.26
C LEU A 184 -10.51 9.33 -9.47
N ILE A 185 -11.79 8.99 -9.66
CA ILE A 185 -12.22 7.70 -10.20
C ILE A 185 -12.25 7.81 -11.73
#